data_AF-B5X5N3-F1
#
_entry.id   AF-B5X5N3-F1
#
_cell.length_a   1.000
_cell.length_b   1.000
_cell.length_c   1.000
_cell.angle_alpha   90.00
_cell.angle_beta   90.00
_cell.angle_gamma   90.00
#
_symmetry.space_group_name_H-M   'P 1'
#
loop_
_entity.id
_entity.type
_entity.pdbx_description
1 polymer ?
#
loop_
_entity_poly.entity_id
_entity_poly.type
_entity_poly.pdbx_seq_one_letter_code
_entity_poly.pdbx_strand_id
1 'polypeptide(L)'
;METAVDKLEAMFQKAEADMEYMEKRLRLDFLTNVPENSAAEENPMKLLENLSAIKTRHAALCTQVQEIAAEQKQSMDAIRVHLDTTVQLVQQLQQTADVELPTVTETEQESAEFLGLSVNQNTIEVPMSMELPAQELPQSSREGEFEEVSEATLEAVPCSMRANVKLANLNAFYKQLHEYFSFRKNSGALSLPKMKQMNMKVSDAKLKTLQHLSLIELDMKGHVRLLL
;
A
#
# COMPACT_ATOMS: atom_id res chain seq x y z
N MET A 1 -59.81 26.82 49.88
CA MET A 1 -59.27 26.01 48.77
C MET A 1 -58.83 26.92 47.64
N GLU A 2 -59.69 27.84 47.20
CA GLU A 2 -59.42 28.88 46.19
C GLU A 2 -58.06 29.58 46.37
N THR A 3 -57.78 30.18 47.54
CA THR A 3 -56.49 30.86 47.80
C THR A 3 -55.24 29.98 47.61
N ALA A 4 -55.35 28.67 47.86
CA ALA A 4 -54.24 27.74 47.65
C ALA A 4 -54.04 27.43 46.15
N VAL A 5 -55.13 27.38 45.38
CA VAL A 5 -55.11 27.24 43.93
C VAL A 5 -54.54 28.52 43.29
N ASP A 6 -54.99 29.71 43.71
CA ASP A 6 -54.48 30.99 43.20
C ASP A 6 -52.97 31.12 43.43
N LYS A 7 -52.49 30.70 44.62
CA LYS A 7 -51.06 30.69 44.94
C LYS A 7 -50.29 29.72 44.03
N LEU A 8 -50.85 28.55 43.76
CA LEU A 8 -50.22 27.56 42.89
C LEU A 8 -50.21 28.04 41.43
N GLU A 9 -51.29 28.65 40.96
CA GLU A 9 -51.36 29.27 39.64
C GLU A 9 -50.32 30.39 39.49
N ALA A 10 -50.21 31.28 40.48
CA ALA A 10 -49.18 32.32 40.49
C ALA A 10 -47.74 31.73 40.48
N MET A 11 -47.52 30.61 41.17
CA MET A 11 -46.23 29.90 41.13
C MET A 11 -45.96 29.32 39.73
N PHE A 12 -46.96 28.74 39.06
CA PHE A 12 -46.82 28.24 37.70
C PHE A 12 -46.58 29.35 36.68
N GLN A 13 -47.37 30.44 36.73
CA GLN A 13 -47.18 31.61 35.88
C GLN A 13 -45.79 32.21 36.05
N LYS A 14 -45.29 32.28 37.30
CA LYS A 14 -43.92 32.72 37.56
C LYS A 14 -42.89 31.76 36.98
N ALA A 15 -43.05 30.45 37.18
CA ALA A 15 -42.12 29.45 36.67
C ALA A 15 -42.07 29.44 35.13
N GLU A 16 -43.20 29.62 34.47
CA GLU A 16 -43.30 29.77 33.02
C GLU A 16 -42.59 31.04 32.54
N ALA A 17 -42.83 32.18 33.19
CA ALA A 17 -42.14 33.44 32.88
C ALA A 17 -40.62 33.37 33.11
N ASP A 18 -40.17 32.71 34.18
CA ASP A 18 -38.75 32.49 34.48
C ASP A 18 -38.10 31.59 33.40
N MET A 19 -38.79 30.54 32.94
CA MET A 19 -38.32 29.67 31.86
C MET A 19 -38.22 30.42 30.52
N GLU A 20 -39.23 31.21 30.16
CA GLU A 20 -39.18 32.05 28.96
C GLU A 20 -38.03 33.06 29.01
N TYR A 21 -37.79 33.66 30.18
CA TYR A 21 -36.69 34.61 30.35
C TYR A 21 -35.34 33.92 30.16
N MET A 22 -35.15 32.72 30.71
CA MET A 22 -33.94 31.92 30.49
C MET A 22 -33.75 31.57 29.01
N GLU A 23 -34.82 31.14 28.32
CA GLU A 23 -34.77 30.84 26.88
C GLU A 23 -34.40 32.08 26.04
N LYS A 24 -35.01 33.24 26.33
CA LYS A 24 -34.70 34.52 25.66
C LYS A 24 -33.26 34.95 25.92
N ARG A 25 -32.78 34.80 27.16
CA ARG A 25 -31.38 35.10 27.53
C ARG A 25 -30.41 34.19 26.78
N LEU A 26 -30.64 32.88 26.76
CA LEU A 26 -29.80 31.92 26.04
C LEU A 26 -29.77 32.21 24.54
N ARG A 27 -30.93 32.50 23.92
CA ARG A 27 -30.98 32.89 22.51
C ARG A 27 -30.15 34.13 22.21
N LEU A 28 -30.24 35.15 23.08
CA LEU A 28 -29.45 36.36 22.93
C LEU A 28 -27.95 36.02 23.03
N ASP A 29 -27.55 35.23 24.03
CA ASP A 29 -26.16 34.83 24.23
C ASP A 29 -25.64 34.02 23.03
N PHE A 30 -26.43 33.13 22.43
CA PHE A 30 -26.02 32.41 21.21
C PHE A 30 -25.84 33.34 20.01
N LEU A 31 -26.67 34.39 19.87
CA LEU A 31 -26.58 35.34 18.76
C LEU A 31 -25.42 36.33 18.94
N THR A 32 -25.13 36.75 20.18
CA THR A 32 -24.08 37.73 20.48
C THR A 32 -22.69 37.10 20.54
N ASN A 33 -22.60 35.83 20.95
CA ASN A 33 -21.33 35.13 21.08
C ASN A 33 -20.88 34.41 19.81
N VAL A 34 -21.60 34.48 18.67
CA VAL A 34 -21.11 33.90 17.40
C VAL A 34 -19.82 34.65 17.00
N PRO A 35 -18.64 34.02 17.06
CA PRO A 35 -17.42 34.66 16.59
C PRO A 35 -17.55 34.93 15.09
N GLU A 36 -17.16 36.10 14.60
CA GLU A 36 -17.15 36.42 13.15
C GLU A 36 -16.33 35.41 12.31
N ASN A 37 -15.51 34.59 12.97
CA ASN A 37 -14.69 33.54 12.37
C ASN A 37 -15.24 32.10 12.56
N SER A 38 -16.44 31.91 13.09
CA SER A 38 -17.03 30.58 13.32
C SER A 38 -17.78 30.00 12.13
N ALA A 39 -17.44 30.43 10.90
CA ALA A 39 -17.90 29.79 9.67
C ALA A 39 -17.59 28.27 9.59
N ALA A 40 -16.81 27.75 10.55
CA ALA A 40 -16.41 26.35 10.66
C ALA A 40 -16.80 25.67 11.99
N GLU A 41 -17.70 26.25 12.81
CA GLU A 41 -18.30 25.46 13.89
C GLU A 41 -19.32 24.51 13.24
N GLU A 42 -18.85 23.32 12.89
CA GLU A 42 -19.61 22.30 12.17
C GLU A 42 -20.93 22.03 12.89
N ASN A 43 -22.04 22.36 12.22
CA ASN A 43 -23.37 22.09 12.73
C ASN A 43 -23.45 20.61 13.15
N PRO A 44 -23.72 20.29 14.43
CA PRO A 44 -23.69 18.91 14.93
C PRO A 44 -24.68 18.01 14.19
N MET A 45 -25.79 18.55 13.69
CA MET A 45 -26.73 17.80 12.86
C MET A 45 -26.09 17.36 11.52
N LYS A 46 -25.37 18.27 10.86
CA LYS A 46 -24.64 17.95 9.62
C LYS A 46 -23.50 16.97 9.87
N LEU A 47 -22.80 17.11 11.01
CA LEU A 47 -21.73 16.19 11.39
C LEU A 47 -22.27 14.77 11.62
N LEU A 48 -23.42 14.64 12.28
CA LEU A 48 -24.09 13.35 12.50
C LEU A 48 -24.54 12.71 11.18
N GLU A 49 -25.09 13.50 10.27
CA GLU A 49 -25.46 13.04 8.92
C GLU A 49 -24.22 12.54 8.15
N ASN A 50 -23.15 13.34 8.13
CA ASN A 50 -21.88 12.96 7.50
C ASN A 50 -21.29 11.68 8.10
N LEU A 51 -21.30 11.55 9.42
CA LEU A 51 -20.83 10.35 10.12
C LEU A 51 -21.63 9.12 9.66
N SER A 52 -22.97 9.24 9.62
CA SER A 52 -23.84 8.15 9.17
C SER A 52 -23.56 7.73 7.72
N ALA A 53 -23.30 8.69 6.83
CA ALA A 53 -22.95 8.43 5.44
C ALA A 53 -21.59 7.73 5.32
N ILE A 54 -20.58 8.20 6.08
CA ILE A 54 -19.24 7.59 6.13
C ILE A 54 -19.33 6.14 6.65
N LYS A 55 -20.09 5.90 7.72
CA LYS A 55 -20.27 4.56 8.29
C LYS A 55 -20.90 3.60 7.29
N THR A 56 -21.93 4.05 6.57
CA THR A 56 -22.59 3.27 5.51
C THR A 56 -21.62 2.95 4.38
N ARG A 57 -20.85 3.94 3.91
CA ARG A 57 -19.86 3.74 2.85
C ARG A 57 -18.75 2.77 3.28
N HIS A 58 -18.27 2.89 4.50
CA HIS A 58 -17.26 1.99 5.05
C HIS A 58 -17.78 0.54 5.09
N ALA A 59 -18.99 0.33 5.59
CA ALA A 59 -19.60 -1.00 5.62
C ALA A 59 -19.71 -1.61 4.21
N ALA A 60 -20.20 -0.83 3.23
CA ALA A 60 -20.28 -1.28 1.84
C ALA A 60 -18.91 -1.65 1.26
N LEU A 61 -17.87 -0.85 1.54
CA LEU A 61 -16.52 -1.13 1.07
C LEU A 61 -15.93 -2.41 1.70
N CYS A 62 -16.17 -2.63 3.01
CA CYS A 62 -15.76 -3.86 3.66
C CYS A 62 -16.40 -5.10 3.02
N THR A 63 -17.69 -5.04 2.71
CA THR A 63 -18.39 -6.12 2.00
C THR A 63 -17.79 -6.37 0.62
N GLN A 64 -17.57 -5.32 -0.18
CA GLN A 64 -16.96 -5.46 -1.51
C GLN A 64 -15.55 -6.08 -1.46
N VAL A 65 -14.72 -5.66 -0.50
CA VAL A 65 -13.37 -6.23 -0.33
C VAL A 65 -13.45 -7.71 0.03
N GLN A 66 -14.39 -8.11 0.89
CA GLN A 66 -14.60 -9.51 1.26
C GLN A 66 -15.06 -10.36 0.06
N GLU A 67 -15.98 -9.84 -0.75
CA GLU A 67 -16.45 -10.51 -1.97
C GLU A 67 -15.32 -10.68 -2.99
N ILE A 68 -14.53 -9.63 -3.24
CA ILE A 68 -13.38 -9.70 -4.15
C ILE A 68 -12.35 -10.70 -3.64
N ALA A 69 -12.04 -10.69 -2.34
CA ALA A 69 -11.08 -11.64 -1.76
C ALA A 69 -11.57 -13.09 -1.88
N ALA A 70 -12.87 -13.34 -1.71
CA ALA A 70 -13.46 -14.65 -1.90
C ALA A 70 -13.39 -15.11 -3.37
N GLU A 71 -13.69 -14.23 -4.32
CA GLU A 71 -13.64 -14.52 -5.76
C GLU A 71 -12.19 -14.74 -6.24
N GLN A 72 -11.23 -13.94 -5.76
CA GLN A 72 -9.81 -14.15 -6.03
C GLN A 72 -9.33 -15.50 -5.52
N LYS A 73 -9.73 -15.89 -4.30
CA LYS A 73 -9.41 -17.21 -3.75
C LYS A 73 -9.99 -18.31 -4.62
N GLN A 74 -11.28 -18.23 -4.96
CA GLN A 74 -11.95 -19.21 -5.81
C GLN A 74 -11.30 -19.32 -7.20
N SER A 75 -10.93 -18.19 -7.81
CA SER A 75 -10.25 -18.14 -9.10
C SER A 75 -8.87 -18.82 -9.02
N MET A 76 -8.09 -18.52 -7.98
CA MET A 76 -6.79 -19.14 -7.76
C MET A 76 -6.89 -20.65 -7.52
N ASP A 77 -7.89 -21.08 -6.75
CA ASP A 77 -8.18 -22.50 -6.53
C ASP A 77 -8.57 -23.20 -7.84
N ALA A 78 -9.38 -22.56 -8.69
CA ALA A 78 -9.76 -23.10 -9.99
C ALA A 78 -8.55 -23.21 -10.95
N ILE A 79 -7.68 -22.19 -10.97
CA ILE A 79 -6.44 -22.21 -11.77
C ILE A 79 -5.53 -23.35 -11.31
N ARG A 80 -5.34 -23.51 -9.99
CA ARG A 80 -4.57 -24.63 -9.42
C ARG A 80 -5.10 -25.98 -9.89
N VAL A 81 -6.40 -26.22 -9.76
CA VAL A 81 -7.02 -27.49 -10.17
C VAL A 81 -6.86 -27.73 -11.67
N HIS A 82 -7.06 -26.70 -12.50
CA HIS A 82 -6.92 -26.84 -13.95
C HIS A 82 -5.47 -27.11 -14.35
N LEU A 83 -4.52 -26.44 -13.72
CA LEU A 83 -3.10 -26.63 -14.00
C LEU A 83 -2.64 -28.02 -13.56
N ASP A 84 -3.06 -28.49 -12.37
CA ASP A 84 -2.78 -29.85 -11.89
C ASP A 84 -3.34 -30.92 -12.85
N THR A 85 -4.59 -30.75 -13.30
CA THR A 85 -5.20 -31.65 -14.29
C THR A 85 -4.43 -31.65 -15.62
N THR A 86 -3.96 -30.48 -16.05
CA THR A 86 -3.21 -30.33 -17.30
C THR A 86 -1.83 -31.01 -17.19
N VAL A 87 -1.13 -30.81 -16.07
CA VAL A 87 0.16 -31.47 -15.79
C VAL A 87 -0.01 -32.99 -15.79
N GLN A 88 -1.05 -33.52 -15.13
CA GLN A 88 -1.35 -34.95 -15.12
C GLN A 88 -1.62 -35.49 -16.54
N LEU A 89 -2.42 -34.79 -17.34
CA LEU A 89 -2.71 -35.18 -18.73
C LEU A 89 -1.45 -35.20 -19.59
N VAL A 90 -0.61 -34.17 -19.47
CA VAL A 90 0.66 -34.06 -20.19
C VAL A 90 1.61 -35.18 -19.80
N GLN A 91 1.72 -35.51 -18.51
CA GLN A 91 2.51 -36.66 -18.04
C GLN A 91 2.00 -37.99 -18.62
N GLN A 92 0.69 -38.20 -18.71
CA GLN A 92 0.14 -39.42 -19.32
C GLN A 92 0.45 -39.53 -20.81
N LEU A 93 0.37 -38.42 -21.54
CA LEU A 93 0.73 -38.39 -22.96
C LEU A 93 2.22 -38.65 -23.18
N GLN A 94 3.09 -38.09 -22.33
CA GLN A 94 4.53 -38.35 -22.36
C GLN A 94 4.85 -39.82 -22.15
N GLN A 95 4.23 -40.46 -21.13
CA GLN A 95 4.40 -41.89 -20.88
C GLN A 95 3.91 -42.76 -22.04
N THR A 96 2.85 -42.34 -22.73
CA THR A 96 2.32 -43.09 -23.89
C THR A 96 3.19 -42.93 -25.14
N ALA A 97 3.83 -41.78 -25.31
CA ALA A 97 4.66 -41.47 -26.46
C ALA A 97 6.14 -41.86 -26.31
N ASP A 98 6.55 -42.36 -25.14
CA ASP A 98 7.95 -42.69 -24.79
C ASP A 98 8.91 -41.50 -25.00
N VAL A 99 8.42 -40.29 -24.69
CA VAL A 99 9.20 -39.05 -24.79
C VAL A 99 9.69 -38.68 -23.39
N GLU A 100 10.99 -38.83 -23.14
CA GLU A 100 11.63 -38.31 -21.93
C GLU A 100 11.89 -36.80 -22.06
N LEU A 101 11.38 -36.04 -21.10
CA LEU A 101 11.69 -34.62 -20.96
C LEU A 101 12.75 -34.41 -19.88
N PRO A 102 13.55 -33.33 -19.98
CA PRO A 102 14.51 -32.96 -18.94
C PRO A 102 13.82 -32.79 -17.60
N THR A 103 14.55 -33.07 -16.52
CA THR A 103 14.13 -32.80 -15.15
C THR A 103 13.69 -31.34 -15.03
N VAL A 104 12.54 -31.12 -14.37
CA VAL A 104 11.95 -29.80 -14.11
C VAL A 104 13.03 -28.84 -13.61
N THR A 105 13.12 -27.68 -14.26
CA THR A 105 14.11 -26.68 -13.91
C THR A 105 13.82 -26.09 -12.53
N GLU A 106 14.85 -25.61 -11.83
CA GLU A 106 14.70 -25.00 -10.49
C GLU A 106 13.64 -23.88 -10.50
N THR A 107 13.62 -23.06 -11.55
CA THR A 107 12.63 -22.00 -11.75
C THR A 107 11.19 -22.50 -11.91
N GLU A 108 11.00 -23.66 -12.55
CA GLU A 108 9.68 -24.27 -12.70
C GLU A 108 9.22 -24.91 -11.38
N GLN A 109 10.15 -25.47 -10.61
CA GLN A 109 9.89 -26.01 -9.29
C GLN A 109 9.45 -24.90 -8.31
N GLU A 110 10.16 -23.77 -8.28
CA GLU A 110 9.77 -22.59 -7.49
C GLU A 110 8.39 -22.06 -7.91
N SER A 111 8.12 -22.02 -9.22
CA SER A 111 6.83 -21.59 -9.76
C SER A 111 5.71 -22.55 -9.35
N ALA A 112 5.97 -23.86 -9.35
CA ALA A 112 5.02 -24.86 -8.88
C ALA A 112 4.73 -24.74 -7.38
N GLU A 113 5.76 -24.49 -6.56
CA GLU A 113 5.62 -24.27 -5.12
C GLU A 113 4.83 -23.00 -4.81
N PHE A 114 5.11 -21.90 -5.52
CA PHE A 114 4.35 -20.65 -5.40
C PHE A 114 2.86 -20.86 -5.73
N LEU A 115 2.58 -21.69 -6.73
CA LEU A 115 1.22 -22.05 -7.13
C LEU A 115 0.61 -23.15 -6.24
N GLY A 116 1.38 -23.77 -5.33
CA GLY A 116 0.91 -24.85 -4.46
C GLY A 116 0.62 -26.17 -5.20
N LEU A 117 1.34 -26.44 -6.29
CA LEU A 117 1.19 -27.65 -7.10
C LEU A 117 2.18 -28.75 -6.67
N SER A 118 1.75 -30.01 -6.74
CA SER A 118 2.58 -31.16 -6.44
C SER A 118 3.17 -31.73 -7.73
N VAL A 119 4.41 -31.36 -8.06
CA VAL A 119 5.14 -31.93 -9.20
C VAL A 119 5.73 -33.28 -8.81
N ASN A 120 5.23 -34.37 -9.41
CA ASN A 120 5.82 -35.69 -9.23
C ASN A 120 7.15 -35.76 -9.98
N GLN A 121 8.25 -35.78 -9.24
CA GLN A 121 9.57 -36.08 -9.78
C GLN A 121 9.67 -37.59 -10.03
N ASN A 122 9.37 -38.04 -11.25
CA ASN A 122 9.80 -39.37 -11.69
C ASN A 122 11.30 -39.30 -12.00
N THR A 123 12.13 -39.41 -10.97
CA THR A 123 13.58 -39.50 -11.10
C THR A 123 14.00 -40.96 -11.11
N ILE A 124 14.37 -41.46 -12.30
CA ILE A 124 15.29 -42.59 -12.41
C ILE A 124 16.65 -42.05 -11.98
N GLU A 125 17.12 -42.51 -10.82
CA GLU A 125 18.49 -42.28 -10.35
C GLU A 125 19.48 -42.92 -11.34
N VAL A 126 20.15 -42.10 -12.14
CA VAL A 126 21.43 -42.49 -12.75
C VAL A 126 22.53 -41.65 -12.09
N PRO A 127 23.39 -42.25 -11.25
CA PRO A 127 24.53 -41.56 -10.70
C PRO A 127 25.60 -41.49 -11.79
N MET A 128 25.77 -40.34 -12.43
CA MET A 128 26.92 -40.10 -13.28
C MET A 128 27.74 -38.92 -12.72
N SER A 129 28.76 -39.31 -11.95
CA SER A 129 29.92 -38.50 -11.63
C SER A 129 30.55 -37.95 -12.91
N MET A 130 30.57 -36.63 -13.07
CA MET A 130 31.69 -35.95 -13.72
C MET A 130 31.99 -34.65 -12.99
N GLU A 131 33.25 -34.54 -12.61
CA GLU A 131 33.90 -33.41 -11.97
C GLU A 131 34.10 -32.24 -12.95
N LEU A 132 33.85 -31.04 -12.40
CA LEU A 132 34.49 -29.73 -12.65
C LEU A 132 34.07 -28.89 -13.89
N PRO A 133 34.20 -27.55 -13.82
CA PRO A 133 34.71 -26.73 -12.71
C PRO A 133 33.78 -25.60 -12.22
N ALA A 134 34.07 -25.17 -10.99
CA ALA A 134 33.56 -23.98 -10.32
C ALA A 134 33.29 -22.80 -11.27
N GLN A 135 32.03 -22.40 -11.38
CA GLN A 135 31.68 -21.05 -11.78
C GLN A 135 31.68 -20.16 -10.54
N GLU A 136 32.44 -19.09 -10.69
CA GLU A 136 32.79 -18.11 -9.69
C GLU A 136 31.54 -17.45 -9.08
N LEU A 137 31.44 -17.55 -7.76
CA LEU A 137 30.90 -16.47 -6.94
C LEU A 137 31.65 -15.19 -7.31
N PRO A 138 31.00 -14.07 -7.67
CA PRO A 138 31.62 -12.77 -7.52
C PRO A 138 31.56 -12.42 -6.03
N GLN A 139 32.52 -12.95 -5.27
CA GLN A 139 32.94 -12.29 -4.03
C GLN A 139 33.72 -11.03 -4.40
N SER A 140 33.25 -9.91 -3.85
CA SER A 140 34.01 -8.73 -3.45
C SER A 140 35.17 -8.30 -4.34
N SER A 141 35.04 -7.12 -4.95
CA SER A 141 35.90 -5.95 -4.69
C SER A 141 35.73 -4.94 -5.82
N ARG A 142 34.82 -3.98 -5.67
CA ARG A 142 35.02 -2.67 -6.31
C ARG A 142 34.30 -1.57 -5.56
N GLU A 143 35.10 -0.68 -5.01
CA GLU A 143 34.70 0.60 -4.46
C GLU A 143 33.89 1.39 -5.50
N GLY A 144 32.61 1.65 -5.21
CA GLY A 144 31.88 2.80 -5.74
C GLY A 144 31.36 2.74 -7.18
N GLU A 145 31.07 1.57 -7.75
CA GLU A 145 30.36 1.48 -9.03
C GLU A 145 28.84 1.51 -8.83
N PHE A 146 28.20 2.55 -9.35
CA PHE A 146 26.75 2.74 -9.37
C PHE A 146 26.07 1.60 -10.14
N GLU A 147 25.22 0.83 -9.45
CA GLU A 147 24.46 -0.27 -10.06
C GLU A 147 23.08 0.22 -10.51
N GLU A 148 22.82 0.17 -11.82
CA GLU A 148 21.53 0.60 -12.38
C GLU A 148 20.41 -0.38 -12.05
N VAL A 149 19.20 0.13 -11.81
CA VAL A 149 18.01 -0.70 -11.63
C VAL A 149 17.75 -1.42 -12.95
N SER A 150 17.76 -2.74 -12.92
CA SER A 150 17.46 -3.60 -14.06
C SER A 150 15.95 -3.67 -14.32
N GLU A 151 15.55 -4.04 -15.54
CA GLU A 151 14.13 -4.20 -15.88
C GLU A 151 13.45 -5.28 -15.02
N ALA A 152 14.17 -6.36 -14.70
CA ALA A 152 13.70 -7.42 -13.82
C ALA A 152 13.43 -6.94 -12.39
N THR A 153 14.35 -6.14 -11.81
CA THR A 153 14.16 -5.58 -10.47
C THR A 153 13.03 -4.55 -10.44
N LEU A 154 12.84 -3.78 -11.52
CA LEU A 154 11.70 -2.87 -11.64
C LEU A 154 10.35 -3.61 -11.72
N GLU A 155 10.26 -4.71 -12.47
CA GLU A 155 9.03 -5.53 -12.60
C GLU A 155 8.65 -6.23 -11.29
N ALA A 156 9.63 -6.53 -10.41
CA ALA A 156 9.36 -7.07 -9.08
C ALA A 156 8.64 -6.08 -8.16
N VAL A 157 8.65 -4.77 -8.46
CA VAL A 157 7.96 -3.75 -7.66
C VAL A 157 6.48 -3.69 -8.06
N PRO A 158 5.53 -3.78 -7.11
CA PRO A 158 4.10 -3.72 -7.39
C PRO A 158 3.69 -2.51 -8.25
N CYS A 159 2.84 -2.75 -9.25
CA CYS A 159 2.36 -1.71 -10.17
C CYS A 159 1.66 -0.53 -9.46
N SER A 160 1.04 -0.77 -8.31
CA SER A 160 0.44 0.28 -7.46
C SER A 160 1.46 1.30 -6.96
N MET A 161 2.72 0.91 -6.79
CA MET A 161 3.82 1.79 -6.37
C MET A 161 4.62 2.34 -7.56
N ARG A 162 4.91 1.47 -8.54
CA ARG A 162 5.62 1.85 -9.76
C ARG A 162 4.83 2.85 -10.61
N ALA A 163 3.50 2.80 -10.52
CA ALA A 163 2.57 3.58 -11.33
C ALA A 163 2.97 3.52 -12.82
N ASN A 164 3.36 4.65 -13.38
CA ASN A 164 3.75 4.83 -14.78
C ASN A 164 5.21 5.33 -14.92
N VAL A 165 6.07 4.97 -13.98
CA VAL A 165 7.50 5.28 -14.02
C VAL A 165 8.21 4.44 -15.08
N LYS A 166 8.86 5.11 -16.04
CA LYS A 166 9.73 4.47 -17.04
C LYS A 166 11.11 4.17 -16.45
N LEU A 167 11.68 3.01 -16.74
CA LEU A 167 13.01 2.56 -16.28
C LEU A 167 14.10 3.62 -16.51
N ALA A 168 14.21 4.15 -17.74
CA ALA A 168 15.18 5.19 -18.08
C ALA A 168 15.03 6.47 -17.22
N ASN A 169 13.79 6.85 -16.89
CA ASN A 169 13.53 8.02 -16.05
C ASN A 169 13.82 7.76 -14.56
N LEU A 170 13.74 6.50 -14.12
CA LEU A 170 14.10 6.08 -12.77
C LEU A 170 15.61 6.03 -12.61
N ASN A 171 16.31 5.35 -13.52
CA ASN A 171 17.77 5.26 -13.50
C ASN A 171 18.42 6.63 -13.63
N ALA A 172 17.95 7.50 -14.52
CA ALA A 172 18.46 8.88 -14.60
C ALA A 172 18.31 9.64 -13.28
N PHE A 173 17.20 9.43 -12.56
CA PHE A 173 16.96 10.06 -11.26
C PHE A 173 17.81 9.44 -10.13
N TYR A 174 17.93 8.11 -10.11
CA TYR A 174 18.79 7.40 -9.15
C TYR A 174 20.27 7.77 -9.34
N LYS A 175 20.71 7.92 -10.59
CA LYS A 175 22.07 8.37 -10.94
C LYS A 175 22.35 9.77 -10.42
N GLN A 176 21.42 10.72 -10.60
CA GLN A 176 21.56 12.06 -10.03
C GLN A 176 21.59 12.05 -8.49
N LEU A 177 20.80 11.19 -7.85
CA LEU A 177 20.84 11.00 -6.39
C LEU A 177 22.22 10.48 -5.97
N HIS A 178 22.68 9.40 -6.59
CA HIS A 178 23.97 8.80 -6.28
C HIS A 178 25.11 9.81 -6.47
N GLU A 179 25.13 10.53 -7.59
CA GLU A 179 26.14 11.56 -7.89
C GLU A 179 26.17 12.69 -6.83
N TYR A 180 24.99 13.11 -6.34
CA TYR A 180 24.92 14.09 -5.26
C TYR A 180 25.52 13.58 -3.94
N PHE A 181 25.20 12.34 -3.55
CA PHE A 181 25.74 11.74 -2.33
C PHE A 181 27.22 11.36 -2.46
N SER A 182 27.69 10.97 -3.65
CA SER A 182 29.11 10.74 -3.93
C SER A 182 29.93 12.03 -3.83
N PHE A 183 29.41 13.13 -4.37
CA PHE A 183 30.11 14.43 -4.34
C PHE A 183 30.11 15.05 -2.93
N ARG A 184 29.04 14.85 -2.16
CA ARG A 184 28.95 15.24 -0.75
C ARG A 184 29.05 14.00 0.13
N LYS A 185 30.28 13.51 0.33
CA LYS A 185 30.64 12.43 1.27
C LYS A 185 30.05 12.53 2.69
N ASN A 186 29.39 13.63 3.07
CA ASN A 186 28.84 13.89 4.41
C ASN A 186 27.51 14.69 4.44
N SER A 187 26.74 14.78 3.35
CA SER A 187 25.46 15.53 3.42
C SER A 187 24.34 14.64 3.94
N GLY A 188 23.94 14.88 5.19
CA GLY A 188 22.69 14.37 5.74
C GLY A 188 21.50 14.60 4.81
N ALA A 189 20.50 13.73 4.97
CA ALA A 189 19.29 13.54 4.18
C ALA A 189 18.87 14.71 3.24
N LEU A 190 18.61 14.38 1.98
CA LEU A 190 18.24 15.32 0.93
C LEU A 190 16.74 15.66 1.01
N SER A 191 16.40 16.95 1.06
CA SER A 191 15.00 17.38 1.15
C SER A 191 14.36 17.57 -0.24
N LEU A 192 13.05 17.30 -0.34
CA LEU A 192 12.23 17.54 -1.53
C LEU A 192 12.39 18.94 -2.15
N PRO A 193 12.40 20.05 -1.37
CA PRO A 193 12.64 21.39 -1.89
C PRO A 193 14.02 21.54 -2.54
N LYS A 194 15.06 20.94 -1.93
CA LYS A 194 16.43 20.98 -2.44
C LYS A 194 16.53 20.23 -3.77
N MET A 195 15.85 19.08 -3.89
CA MET A 195 15.81 18.31 -5.13
C MET A 195 15.17 19.08 -6.28
N LYS A 196 14.06 19.79 -6.02
CA LYS A 196 13.45 20.69 -7.02
C LYS A 196 14.38 21.83 -7.41
N GLN A 197 15.10 22.40 -6.46
CA GLN A 197 16.08 23.46 -6.73
C GLN A 197 17.23 22.97 -7.63
N MET A 198 17.57 21.68 -7.55
CA MET A 198 18.60 21.05 -8.39
C MET A 198 18.06 20.54 -9.74
N ASN A 199 16.85 20.94 -10.15
CA ASN A 199 16.21 20.46 -11.37
C ASN A 199 16.04 18.93 -11.47
N MET A 200 15.99 18.22 -10.33
CA MET A 200 15.68 16.79 -10.35
C MET A 200 14.19 16.60 -10.65
N LYS A 201 13.86 15.70 -11.57
CA LYS A 201 12.47 15.29 -11.86
C LYS A 201 11.96 14.35 -10.78
N VAL A 202 11.67 14.91 -9.61
CA VAL A 202 11.12 14.19 -8.45
C VAL A 202 9.68 13.79 -8.73
N SER A 203 9.36 12.53 -8.46
CA SER A 203 8.01 11.99 -8.46
C SER A 203 7.87 11.05 -7.27
N ASP A 204 6.72 11.08 -6.61
CA ASP A 204 6.41 10.21 -5.46
C ASP A 204 6.54 8.73 -5.83
N ALA A 205 6.12 8.36 -7.04
CA ALA A 205 6.26 7.00 -7.56
C ALA A 205 7.72 6.56 -7.67
N LYS A 206 8.62 7.44 -8.14
CA LYS A 206 10.06 7.12 -8.23
C LYS A 206 10.67 6.89 -6.85
N LEU A 207 10.32 7.74 -5.89
CA LEU A 207 10.79 7.64 -4.51
C LEU A 207 10.30 6.35 -3.86
N LYS A 208 9.01 6.03 -3.97
CA LYS A 208 8.45 4.77 -3.46
C LYS A 208 9.03 3.53 -4.13
N THR A 209 9.29 3.60 -5.44
CA THR A 209 9.93 2.48 -6.17
C THR A 209 11.34 2.23 -5.66
N LEU A 210 12.16 3.28 -5.52
CA LEU A 210 13.52 3.14 -4.98
C LEU A 210 13.53 2.74 -3.49
N GLN A 211 12.54 3.19 -2.72
CA GLN A 211 12.37 2.78 -1.32
C GLN A 211 12.04 1.29 -1.21
N HIS A 212 11.14 0.79 -2.08
CA HIS A 212 10.81 -0.63 -2.10
C HIS A 212 12.01 -1.49 -2.50
N LEU A 213 12.84 -1.00 -3.41
CA LEU A 213 14.10 -1.65 -3.79
C LEU A 213 15.20 -1.49 -2.74
N SER A 214 14.91 -0.88 -1.58
CA SER A 214 15.86 -0.61 -0.51
C SER A 214 17.11 0.18 -0.94
N LEU A 215 17.02 0.94 -2.03
CA LEU A 215 18.10 1.79 -2.54
C LEU A 215 18.12 3.16 -1.84
N ILE A 216 16.97 3.58 -1.31
CA ILE A 216 16.83 4.82 -0.54
C ILE A 216 15.95 4.62 0.70
N GLU A 217 16.17 5.46 1.70
CA GLU A 217 15.34 5.57 2.89
C GLU A 217 14.62 6.92 2.90
N LEU A 218 13.36 6.95 3.34
CA LEU A 218 12.53 8.14 3.46
C LEU A 218 12.13 8.37 4.92
N ASP A 219 12.49 9.55 5.45
CA ASP A 219 12.01 10.06 6.74
C ASP A 219 10.51 10.44 6.67
N MET A 220 9.80 10.42 7.80
CA MET A 220 8.45 10.96 8.00
C MET A 220 8.27 12.39 7.44
N LYS A 221 9.33 13.20 7.35
CA LYS A 221 9.34 14.54 6.75
C LYS A 221 9.64 14.55 5.24
N GLY A 222 9.82 13.39 4.61
CA GLY A 222 10.12 13.24 3.19
C GLY A 222 11.58 13.51 2.80
N HIS A 223 12.52 13.37 3.74
CA HIS A 223 13.94 13.46 3.43
C HIS A 223 14.46 12.13 2.92
N VAL A 224 15.23 12.17 1.84
CA VAL A 224 15.80 11.01 1.16
C VAL A 224 17.22 10.77 1.66
N ARG A 225 17.54 9.53 2.04
CA ARG A 225 18.93 9.07 2.24
C ARG A 225 19.20 7.96 1.25
N LEU A 226 20.39 7.93 0.65
CA LEU A 226 20.83 6.74 -0.08
C LEU A 226 21.25 5.69 0.95
N LEU A 227 20.80 4.46 0.76
CA LEU A 227 21.36 3.29 1.43
C LEU A 227 22.53 2.83 0.54
N LEU A 228 23.75 3.03 1.03
CA LEU A 228 25.02 2.61 0.42
C LEU A 228 25.59 1.46 1.26
#